data_AF-A0A9X4KEL2-F1
#
_entry.id   AF-A0A9X4KEL2-F1
#
_cell.length_a   1.000
_cell.length_b   1.000
_cell.length_c   1.000
_cell.angle_alpha   90.00
_cell.angle_beta   90.00
_cell.angle_gamma   90.00
#
_symmetry.space_group_name_H-M   'P 1'
#
loop_
_entity.id
_entity.type
_entity.pdbx_description
1 polymer ?
#
loop_
_entity_poly.entity_id
_entity_poly.type
_entity_poly.pdbx_seq_one_letter_code
_entity_poly.pdbx_strand_id
1 'polypeptide(L)'
;MNDAKSGIGNAFETPPPRLRPYQIVHDWGSDPQEKLDRLATLGIGGIVTNVSWDDRYLKDKCAFRELDAHIDAARRMGLGVWLYDEKRLSQRVGGRSYAVGASRASSAGAVPDIRVRQRNRTGGLGAAG
;
A
#
# COMPACT_ATOMS: atom_id res chain seq x y z
N MET A 1 -30.33 25.82 14.22
CA MET A 1 -29.62 25.03 15.24
C MET A 1 -28.65 24.11 14.54
N ASN A 2 -27.37 24.18 14.92
CA ASN A 2 -26.26 23.45 14.31
C ASN A 2 -26.17 22.05 14.92
N ASP A 3 -26.65 21.04 14.21
CA ASP A 3 -26.35 19.64 14.54
C ASP A 3 -25.12 19.21 13.75
N ALA A 4 -23.96 19.65 14.22
CA ALA A 4 -22.69 19.06 13.82
C ALA A 4 -22.70 17.60 14.27
N LYS A 5 -23.16 16.67 13.41
CA LYS A 5 -22.99 15.23 13.57
C LYS A 5 -21.49 14.94 13.63
N SER A 6 -21.00 14.92 14.86
CA SER A 6 -19.62 14.68 15.24
C SER A 6 -19.11 13.34 14.70
N GLY A 7 -18.05 13.41 13.90
CA GLY A 7 -16.99 12.40 13.75
C GLY A 7 -17.32 11.08 13.04
N ILE A 8 -18.38 10.38 13.43
CA ILE A 8 -18.65 8.99 13.03
C ILE A 8 -19.72 8.91 11.93
N GLY A 9 -20.84 9.62 12.05
CA GLY A 9 -21.94 9.54 11.06
C GLY A 9 -21.49 9.95 9.66
N ASN A 10 -20.78 11.07 9.55
CA ASN A 10 -20.23 11.54 8.27
C ASN A 10 -19.14 10.60 7.72
N ALA A 11 -18.32 10.01 8.59
CA ALA A 11 -17.28 9.05 8.18
C ALA A 11 -17.84 7.68 7.79
N PHE A 12 -19.06 7.35 8.20
CA PHE A 12 -19.75 6.14 7.78
C PHE A 12 -20.42 6.31 6.41
N GLU A 13 -21.12 7.44 6.20
CA GLU A 13 -21.75 7.77 4.92
C GLU A 13 -20.70 8.04 3.82
N THR A 14 -19.62 8.73 4.18
CA THR A 14 -18.51 9.03 3.27
C THR A 14 -17.18 8.62 3.90
N PRO A 15 -16.77 7.33 3.80
CA PRO A 15 -15.54 6.87 4.41
C PRO A 15 -14.32 7.58 3.81
N PRO A 16 -13.42 8.13 4.64
CA PRO A 16 -12.18 8.71 4.16
C PRO A 16 -11.31 7.64 3.47
N PRO A 17 -10.42 8.02 2.53
CA PRO A 17 -9.65 7.07 1.72
C PRO A 17 -8.91 5.98 2.52
N ARG A 18 -8.39 6.31 3.71
CA ARG A 18 -7.69 5.36 4.60
C ARG A 18 -8.56 4.20 5.12
N LEU A 19 -9.90 4.34 5.08
CA LEU A 19 -10.84 3.33 5.54
C LEU A 19 -11.48 2.54 4.40
N ARG A 20 -11.16 2.89 3.15
CA ARG A 20 -11.67 2.21 1.96
C ARG A 20 -10.82 0.97 1.66
N PRO A 21 -11.43 -0.10 1.13
CA PRO A 21 -10.72 -1.34 0.84
C PRO A 21 -9.68 -1.15 -0.26
N TYR A 22 -8.70 -2.05 -0.30
CA TYR A 22 -7.68 -2.08 -1.35
C TYR A 22 -7.97 -3.27 -2.28
N GLN A 23 -7.83 -3.05 -3.58
CA GLN A 23 -8.02 -4.08 -4.59
C GLN A 23 -6.67 -4.65 -5.04
N ILE A 24 -6.57 -5.97 -5.11
CA ILE A 24 -5.41 -6.64 -5.72
C ILE A 24 -5.49 -6.48 -7.24
N VAL A 25 -4.42 -5.99 -7.85
CA VAL A 25 -4.25 -5.75 -9.28
C VAL A 25 -2.96 -6.42 -9.74
N HIS A 26 -3.11 -7.62 -10.33
CA HIS A 26 -2.00 -8.37 -10.94
C HIS A 26 -1.82 -8.05 -12.43
N ASP A 27 -2.93 -7.79 -13.11
CA ASP A 27 -2.97 -7.46 -14.53
C ASP A 27 -3.45 -6.02 -14.66
N TRP A 28 -2.72 -5.22 -15.43
CA TRP A 28 -3.02 -3.81 -15.68
C TRP A 28 -3.80 -3.59 -16.98
N GLY A 29 -3.89 -4.61 -17.85
CA GLY A 29 -4.50 -4.48 -19.17
C GLY A 29 -3.71 -3.55 -20.08
N SER A 30 -4.35 -3.11 -21.18
CA SER A 30 -3.77 -2.16 -22.13
C SER A 30 -3.86 -0.71 -21.68
N ASP A 31 -4.80 -0.38 -20.80
CA ASP A 31 -4.99 0.98 -20.25
C ASP A 31 -5.05 0.96 -18.71
N PRO A 32 -3.90 1.22 -18.05
CA PRO A 32 -3.83 1.35 -16.60
C PRO A 32 -4.69 2.49 -16.03
N GLN A 33 -4.89 3.58 -16.77
CA GLN A 33 -5.63 4.74 -16.30
C GLN A 33 -7.13 4.43 -16.22
N GLU A 34 -7.70 3.81 -17.25
CA GLU A 34 -9.10 3.37 -17.26
C GLU A 34 -9.39 2.44 -16.07
N LYS A 35 -8.45 1.52 -15.77
CA LYS A 35 -8.58 0.62 -14.62
C LYS A 35 -8.62 1.38 -13.29
N LEU A 36 -7.74 2.35 -13.10
CA LEU A 36 -7.72 3.15 -11.87
C LEU A 36 -8.98 4.02 -11.73
N ASP A 37 -9.47 4.61 -12.83
CA ASP A 37 -10.70 5.40 -12.84
C ASP A 37 -11.90 4.55 -12.44
N ARG A 38 -11.98 3.31 -12.97
CA ARG A 38 -13.00 2.36 -12.56
C ARG A 38 -12.89 1.99 -11.08
N LEU A 39 -11.69 1.78 -10.53
CA LEU A 39 -11.53 1.49 -9.10
C LEU A 39 -11.96 2.68 -8.23
N ALA A 40 -11.64 3.91 -8.65
CA ALA A 40 -12.04 5.12 -7.95
C ALA A 40 -13.57 5.28 -7.89
N THR A 41 -14.29 4.99 -8.99
CA THR A 41 -15.76 5.05 -9.02
C THR A 41 -16.43 3.98 -8.14
N LEU A 42 -15.77 2.84 -7.93
CA LEU A 42 -16.22 1.79 -7.00
C LEU A 42 -15.94 2.13 -5.52
N GLY A 43 -15.32 3.27 -5.22
CA GLY A 43 -15.00 3.67 -3.85
C GLY A 43 -13.81 2.89 -3.26
N ILE A 44 -12.91 2.37 -4.09
CA ILE A 44 -11.67 1.74 -3.65
C ILE A 44 -10.71 2.81 -3.11
N GLY A 45 -10.00 2.48 -2.03
CA GLY A 45 -9.05 3.37 -1.35
C GLY A 45 -7.61 3.23 -1.82
N GLY A 46 -7.30 2.12 -2.47
CA GLY A 46 -5.95 1.80 -2.88
C GLY A 46 -5.85 0.51 -3.66
N ILE A 47 -4.64 0.23 -4.12
CA ILE A 47 -4.30 -0.97 -4.86
C ILE A 47 -3.24 -1.78 -4.12
N VAL A 48 -3.28 -3.09 -4.31
CA VAL A 48 -2.19 -4.00 -3.99
C VAL A 48 -1.67 -4.53 -5.33
N THR A 49 -0.41 -4.32 -5.65
CA THR A 49 0.16 -4.72 -6.95
C THR A 49 1.53 -5.36 -6.80
N ASN A 50 2.11 -5.82 -7.91
CA ASN A 50 3.36 -6.54 -7.99
C ASN A 50 4.05 -6.21 -9.32
N VAL A 51 5.36 -6.44 -9.41
CA VAL A 51 6.01 -6.47 -10.71
C VAL A 51 5.48 -7.66 -11.51
N SER A 52 5.35 -7.51 -12.83
CA SER A 52 4.74 -8.52 -13.71
C SER A 52 5.30 -9.91 -13.47
N TRP A 53 4.42 -10.90 -13.30
CA TRP A 53 4.78 -12.30 -13.02
C TRP A 53 5.05 -13.10 -14.30
N ASP A 54 5.89 -12.56 -15.18
CA ASP A 54 6.38 -13.25 -16.37
C ASP A 54 7.63 -14.09 -16.07
N ASP A 55 8.20 -14.75 -17.09
CA ASP A 55 9.43 -15.54 -16.96
C ASP A 55 10.66 -14.71 -16.59
N ARG A 56 10.57 -13.38 -16.70
CA ARG A 56 11.62 -12.40 -16.40
C ARG A 56 11.34 -11.64 -15.10
N TYR A 57 10.46 -12.17 -14.25
CA TYR A 57 10.18 -11.64 -12.91
C TYR A 57 11.47 -11.26 -12.16
N LEU A 58 11.50 -10.01 -11.68
CA LEU A 58 12.64 -9.36 -11.00
C LEU A 58 13.94 -9.21 -11.84
N LYS A 59 13.91 -9.58 -13.13
CA LYS A 59 15.06 -9.50 -14.04
C LYS A 59 14.88 -8.46 -15.13
N ASP A 60 13.62 -8.08 -15.42
CA ASP A 60 13.31 -7.08 -16.45
C ASP A 60 13.18 -5.67 -15.87
N LYS A 61 14.11 -4.78 -16.24
CA LYS A 61 14.07 -3.35 -15.89
C LYS A 61 12.86 -2.63 -16.51
N CYS A 62 12.34 -3.09 -17.65
CA CYS A 62 11.13 -2.53 -18.23
C CYS A 62 9.92 -2.78 -17.33
N ALA A 63 9.77 -3.98 -16.79
CA ALA A 63 8.67 -4.32 -15.88
C ALA A 63 8.71 -3.47 -14.59
N PHE A 64 9.89 -3.12 -14.08
CA PHE A 64 10.01 -2.18 -12.96
C PHE A 64 9.59 -0.76 -13.33
N ARG A 65 9.95 -0.28 -14.53
CA ARG A 65 9.51 1.04 -15.02
C ARG A 65 8.00 1.12 -15.21
N GLU A 66 7.38 0.06 -15.69
CA GLU A 66 5.92 -0.06 -15.79
C GLU A 66 5.29 -0.03 -14.39
N LEU A 67 5.84 -0.79 -13.44
CA LEU A 67 5.39 -0.76 -12.06
C LEU A 67 5.48 0.66 -11.46
N ASP A 68 6.60 1.36 -11.64
CA ASP A 68 6.77 2.75 -11.19
C ASP A 68 5.70 3.67 -11.80
N ALA A 69 5.46 3.55 -13.11
CA ALA A 69 4.44 4.33 -13.81
C ALA A 69 3.03 4.09 -13.24
N HIS A 70 2.69 2.84 -12.92
CA HIS A 70 1.42 2.48 -12.30
C HIS A 70 1.28 3.02 -10.87
N ILE A 71 2.35 2.93 -10.07
CA ILE A 71 2.40 3.48 -8.71
C ILE A 71 2.18 5.00 -8.73
N ASP A 72 2.85 5.69 -9.65
CA ASP A 72 2.72 7.14 -9.78
C ASP A 72 1.33 7.55 -10.25
N ALA A 73 0.73 6.82 -11.18
CA ALA A 73 -0.66 7.06 -11.61
C ALA A 73 -1.64 6.91 -10.44
N ALA A 74 -1.56 5.81 -9.68
CA ALA A 74 -2.42 5.60 -8.51
C ALA A 74 -2.24 6.70 -7.46
N ARG A 75 -1.01 7.12 -7.18
CA ARG A 75 -0.71 8.20 -6.24
C ARG A 75 -1.27 9.54 -6.68
N ARG A 76 -1.21 9.88 -7.97
CA ARG A 76 -1.81 11.12 -8.51
C ARG A 76 -3.32 11.17 -8.31
N MET A 77 -3.98 10.01 -8.25
CA MET A 77 -5.41 9.88 -7.97
C MET A 77 -5.75 9.84 -6.48
N GLY A 78 -4.75 9.95 -5.59
CA GLY A 78 -4.94 9.86 -4.15
C GLY A 78 -5.21 8.44 -3.63
N LEU A 79 -4.95 7.41 -4.46
CA LEU A 79 -5.06 6.02 -4.05
C LEU A 79 -3.82 5.60 -3.26
N GLY A 80 -4.03 4.81 -2.21
CA GLY A 80 -2.95 4.13 -1.52
C GLY A 80 -2.38 2.99 -2.36
N VAL A 81 -1.11 2.64 -2.12
CA VAL A 81 -0.44 1.57 -2.87
C VAL A 81 0.29 0.65 -1.91
N TRP A 82 0.06 -0.66 -2.07
CA TRP A 82 0.80 -1.73 -1.42
C TRP A 82 1.48 -2.58 -2.48
N LEU A 83 2.75 -2.90 -2.25
CA LEU A 83 3.52 -3.81 -3.11
C LEU A 83 3.57 -5.19 -2.45
N TYR A 84 3.18 -6.22 -3.19
CA TYR A 84 3.31 -7.62 -2.78
C TYR A 84 4.28 -8.32 -3.74
N ASP A 85 5.40 -8.83 -3.21
CA ASP A 85 6.52 -9.31 -4.03
C ASP A 85 6.84 -10.80 -3.83
N GLU A 86 5.84 -11.60 -3.48
CA GLU A 86 6.00 -13.05 -3.39
C GLU A 86 5.36 -13.71 -4.61
N LYS A 87 6.12 -13.87 -5.72
CA LYS A 87 5.67 -14.65 -6.89
C LYS A 87 5.34 -16.08 -6.46
N ARG A 88 4.03 -16.35 -6.37
CA ARG A 88 3.40 -17.57 -5.84
C ARG A 88 3.72 -17.77 -4.36
N LEU A 89 2.70 -17.64 -3.51
CA LEU A 89 2.73 -18.24 -2.18
C LEU A 89 2.78 -19.77 -2.37
N SER A 90 3.97 -20.38 -2.34
CA SER A 90 4.03 -21.79 -1.98
C SER A 90 3.50 -21.89 -0.55
N GLN A 91 2.69 -22.91 -0.20
CA GLN A 91 2.08 -23.07 1.14
C GLN A 91 3.11 -23.33 2.26
N ARG A 92 4.32 -22.78 2.18
CA ARG A 92 5.39 -22.99 3.13
C ARG A 92 6.15 -21.68 3.30
N VAL A 93 6.10 -21.18 4.54
CA VAL A 93 6.85 -20.07 5.13
C VAL A 93 6.13 -18.71 5.11
N GLY A 94 5.82 -18.23 6.32
CA GLY A 94 5.06 -17.02 6.58
C GLY A 94 5.80 -15.74 6.22
N GLY A 95 5.24 -15.00 5.26
CA GLY A 95 5.63 -13.64 4.91
C GLY A 95 5.24 -12.65 6.00
N ARG A 96 6.18 -11.79 6.39
CA ARG A 96 6.03 -10.79 7.45
C ARG A 96 5.52 -9.50 6.80
N SER A 97 4.31 -9.06 7.15
CA SER A 97 3.74 -7.81 6.63
C SER A 97 4.41 -6.58 7.25
N TYR A 98 4.78 -5.61 6.42
CA TYR A 98 5.23 -4.29 6.86
C TYR A 98 4.13 -3.26 6.54
N ALA A 99 3.50 -2.70 7.58
CA ALA A 99 2.62 -1.54 7.43
C ALA A 99 3.43 -0.26 7.69
N VAL A 100 3.66 0.54 6.65
CA VAL A 100 4.13 1.92 6.83
C VAL A 100 2.91 2.82 6.95
N GLY A 101 2.59 3.21 8.18
CA GLY A 101 1.60 4.25 8.44
C GLY A 101 2.18 5.62 8.08
N ALA A 102 1.44 6.41 7.30
CA ALA A 102 1.81 7.77 6.97
C ALA A 102 1.85 8.62 8.26
N SER A 103 3.04 8.96 8.77
CA SER A 103 3.18 10.02 9.76
C SER A 103 3.14 11.36 9.05
N ARG A 104 2.30 12.29 9.53
CA ARG A 104 2.23 13.66 9.03
C ARG A 104 3.62 14.29 9.04
N ALA A 105 4.12 14.72 7.89
CA ALA A 105 5.24 15.65 7.82
C ALA A 105 4.68 17.07 7.96
N SER A 106 5.07 17.73 9.05
CA SER A 106 4.93 19.18 9.19
C SER A 106 5.92 19.87 8.24
N SER A 107 5.52 21.04 7.76
CA SER A 107 6.25 21.90 6.82
C SER A 107 7.69 22.19 7.23
N ALA A 108 8.66 21.79 6.38
CA ALA A 108 9.87 22.51 6.00
C ALA A 108 10.85 21.52 5.33
N GLY A 109 11.52 21.96 4.26
CA GLY A 109 12.29 21.12 3.35
C GLY A 109 13.54 20.48 3.98
N ALA A 110 13.40 19.24 4.43
CA ALA A 110 14.52 18.36 4.76
C ALA A 110 14.23 16.96 4.21
N VAL A 111 15.19 16.41 3.45
CA VAL A 111 15.17 15.01 3.02
C VAL A 111 15.23 14.13 4.28
N PRO A 112 14.25 13.25 4.54
CA PRO A 112 14.29 12.45 5.76
C PRO A 112 15.39 11.40 5.67
N ASP A 113 16.32 11.44 6.62
CA ASP A 113 17.27 10.35 6.90
C ASP A 113 16.49 9.13 7.43
N ILE A 114 16.34 8.12 6.58
CA ILE A 114 15.62 6.88 6.89
C ILE A 114 16.49 6.03 7.82
N ARG A 115 16.35 6.24 9.14
CA ARG A 115 16.95 5.35 10.13
C ARG A 115 16.05 4.14 10.39
N VAL A 116 16.46 2.99 9.86
CA VAL A 116 15.92 1.67 10.20
C VAL A 116 16.30 1.34 11.65
N ARG A 117 15.36 1.49 12.59
CA ARG A 117 15.52 0.91 13.94
C ARG A 117 15.13 -0.56 13.89
N GLN A 118 16.11 -1.46 13.81
CA GLN A 118 15.92 -2.86 14.20
C GLN A 118 15.62 -2.91 15.70
N ARG A 119 14.41 -3.33 16.09
CA ARG A 119 14.17 -3.83 17.44
C ARG A 119 14.54 -5.31 17.45
N ASN A 120 15.73 -5.64 17.93
CA ASN A 120 16.03 -7.01 18.32
C ASN A 120 15.17 -7.36 19.54
N ARG A 121 14.22 -8.29 19.38
CA ARG A 121 13.69 -9.05 20.51
C ARG A 121 14.71 -10.12 20.87
N THR A 122 15.68 -9.78 21.71
CA THR A 122 16.33 -10.80 22.55
C THR A 122 15.32 -11.18 23.64
N GLY A 123 14.57 -12.26 23.40
CA GLY A 123 13.79 -12.92 24.43
C GLY A 123 14.74 -13.65 25.37
N GLY A 124 15.08 -13.01 26.49
CA GLY A 124 15.59 -13.71 27.67
C GLY A 124 14.41 -14.39 28.37
N LEU A 125 14.32 -15.71 28.26
CA LEU A 125 13.60 -16.51 29.23
C LEU A 125 14.58 -16.78 30.38
N GLY A 126 14.44 -16.01 31.46
CA GLY A 126 15.01 -16.37 32.75
C GLY A 126 14.27 -17.61 33.27
N ALA A 127 14.99 -18.71 33.41
CA ALA A 127 14.57 -19.80 34.26
C ALA A 127 14.88 -19.40 35.71
N ALA A 128 13.84 -19.30 36.52
CA ALA A 128 13.96 -19.28 37.97
C ALA A 128 14.37 -20.69 38.44
N GLY A 129 15.46 -20.75 39.19
CA GLY A 129 16.02 -21.92 39.88
C GLY A 129 17.15 -21.45 40.77
#